data_AF-A0A9D7FPC3-F1
#
_entry.id   AF-A0A9D7FPC3-F1
#
_cell.length_a   1.000
_cell.length_b   1.000
_cell.length_c   1.000
_cell.angle_alpha   90.00
_cell.angle_beta   90.00
_cell.angle_gamma   90.00
#
_symmetry.space_group_name_H-M   'P 1'
#
loop_
_entity.id
_entity.type
_entity.pdbx_description
1 polymer ?
#
loop_
_entity_poly.entity_id
_entity_poly.type
_entity_poly.pdbx_seq_one_letter_code
_entity_poly.pdbx_strand_id
1 'polypeptide(L)'
;MRRDSPYFFVDQYNAEFNRCIQPMKGGYTDNYYMQMAQNIRRYKGARPIPELKGKTSIEIDGDFSDWEETDVEYRDTIGDTFHRNHKGYGGLVYVNDSGRNDIVTSKVAVGDSSIYFLAETNAPLTAHTDANWMLLLLDADKDINTGWHGYDYLVNRTVTDDKKTTLMKYDKEQKENPWQKVADLTYRYNGNQMEVEIPRDILALQGTSFSFDFHWCDNPADLVDPISLCVNGDSAPNRRFNYRCIWSE
;
A
#
# COMPACT_ATOMS: atom_id res chain seq x y z
N MET A 1 -21.87 -45.35 -14.17
CA MET A 1 -22.26 -44.36 -15.20
C MET A 1 -21.78 -42.97 -14.77
N ARG A 2 -20.62 -42.52 -15.26
CA ARG A 2 -20.36 -41.07 -15.34
C ARG A 2 -21.01 -40.64 -16.65
N ARG A 3 -22.09 -39.85 -16.59
CA ARG A 3 -22.69 -39.28 -17.79
C ARG A 3 -21.67 -38.32 -18.41
N ASP A 4 -21.34 -38.51 -19.68
CA ASP A 4 -20.68 -37.47 -20.48
C ASP A 4 -21.62 -36.26 -20.54
N SER A 5 -21.30 -35.25 -19.74
CA SER A 5 -21.97 -33.95 -19.78
C SER A 5 -21.15 -33.04 -20.68
N PRO A 6 -21.68 -32.57 -21.83
CA PRO A 6 -20.99 -31.59 -22.66
C PRO A 6 -20.97 -30.19 -22.03
N TYR A 7 -21.69 -29.99 -20.91
CA TYR A 7 -21.71 -28.74 -20.17
C TYR A 7 -20.45 -28.62 -19.32
N PHE A 8 -19.59 -27.66 -19.67
CA PHE A 8 -18.53 -27.16 -18.80
C PHE A 8 -18.89 -25.73 -18.36
N PHE A 9 -18.75 -25.47 -17.07
CA PHE A 9 -18.96 -24.13 -16.51
C PHE A 9 -17.65 -23.35 -16.66
N VAL A 10 -17.71 -22.19 -17.31
CA VAL A 10 -16.56 -21.30 -17.44
C VAL A 10 -16.73 -20.18 -16.43
N ASP A 11 -15.95 -20.21 -15.35
CA ASP A 11 -16.01 -19.19 -14.27
C ASP A 11 -15.65 -17.78 -14.78
N GLN A 12 -14.79 -17.72 -15.80
CA GLN A 12 -14.25 -16.51 -16.42
C GLN A 12 -14.49 -16.48 -17.94
N TYR A 13 -15.75 -16.53 -18.38
CA TYR A 13 -16.06 -16.63 -19.82
C TYR A 13 -15.58 -15.40 -20.61
N ASN A 14 -15.93 -14.21 -20.14
CA ASN A 14 -15.40 -12.93 -20.59
C ASN A 14 -15.63 -11.85 -19.51
N ALA A 15 -15.28 -10.59 -19.82
CA ALA A 15 -15.43 -9.48 -18.89
C ALA A 15 -16.89 -9.26 -18.44
N GLU A 16 -17.87 -9.43 -19.34
CA GLU A 16 -19.31 -9.24 -19.06
C GLU A 16 -19.92 -10.43 -18.29
N PHE A 17 -19.48 -11.65 -18.60
CA PHE A 17 -19.99 -12.90 -18.04
C PHE A 17 -18.97 -13.55 -17.08
N ASN A 18 -18.35 -12.74 -16.21
CA ASN A 18 -17.55 -13.19 -15.08
C ASN A 18 -18.46 -13.40 -13.86
N ARG A 19 -18.76 -14.66 -13.56
CA ARG A 19 -19.73 -15.01 -12.49
C ARG A 19 -19.24 -14.64 -11.10
N CYS A 20 -17.94 -14.77 -10.85
CA CYS A 20 -17.36 -14.69 -9.51
C CYS A 20 -16.61 -13.38 -9.24
N ILE A 21 -16.67 -12.41 -10.17
CA ILE A 21 -16.00 -11.11 -10.06
C ILE A 21 -14.49 -11.28 -9.81
N GLN A 22 -13.90 -12.38 -10.31
CA GLN A 22 -12.47 -12.65 -10.06
C GLN A 22 -11.61 -11.69 -10.90
N PRO A 23 -10.49 -11.20 -10.36
CA PRO A 23 -9.56 -10.39 -11.11
C PRO A 23 -8.86 -11.15 -12.25
N MET A 24 -8.40 -10.42 -13.26
CA MET A 24 -7.65 -10.96 -14.40
C MET A 24 -6.36 -10.17 -14.66
N LYS A 25 -5.20 -10.84 -14.56
CA LYS A 25 -3.91 -10.26 -14.98
C LYS A 25 -3.90 -10.03 -16.50
N GLY A 26 -3.49 -8.84 -16.94
CA GLY A 26 -3.42 -8.46 -18.36
C GLY A 26 -4.77 -8.19 -19.05
N GLY A 27 -5.88 -8.22 -18.30
CA GLY A 27 -7.22 -7.90 -18.78
C GLY A 27 -7.82 -6.72 -18.02
N TYR A 28 -9.01 -6.90 -17.47
CA TYR A 28 -9.74 -5.87 -16.70
C TYR A 28 -9.26 -5.73 -15.24
N THR A 29 -8.10 -6.31 -14.90
CA THR A 29 -7.50 -6.29 -13.55
C THR A 29 -8.53 -6.65 -12.48
N ASP A 30 -8.80 -5.77 -11.53
CA ASP A 30 -9.80 -5.93 -10.47
C ASP A 30 -10.98 -4.94 -10.61
N ASN A 31 -11.18 -4.35 -11.80
CA ASN A 31 -12.18 -3.29 -12.01
C ASN A 31 -13.59 -3.66 -11.55
N TYR A 32 -14.06 -4.88 -11.84
CA TYR A 32 -15.38 -5.34 -11.40
C TYR A 32 -15.45 -5.53 -9.87
N TYR A 33 -14.36 -5.97 -9.25
CA TYR A 33 -14.26 -6.09 -7.79
C TYR A 33 -14.36 -4.71 -7.13
N MET A 34 -13.67 -3.70 -7.68
CA MET A 34 -13.73 -2.33 -7.17
C MET A 34 -15.11 -1.70 -7.35
N GLN A 35 -15.78 -1.93 -8.50
CA GLN A 35 -17.16 -1.48 -8.71
C GLN A 35 -18.14 -2.14 -7.73
N MET A 36 -17.97 -3.45 -7.46
CA MET A 36 -18.77 -4.15 -6.45
C MET A 36 -18.56 -3.52 -5.07
N ALA A 37 -17.31 -3.34 -4.65
CA ALA A 37 -16.98 -2.74 -3.36
C ALA A 37 -17.55 -1.32 -3.22
N GLN A 38 -17.42 -0.48 -4.26
CA GLN A 38 -17.99 0.86 -4.29
C GLN A 38 -19.52 0.84 -4.14
N ASN A 39 -20.22 0.01 -4.91
CA ASN A 39 -21.68 -0.06 -4.86
C ASN A 39 -22.20 -0.65 -3.55
N ILE A 40 -21.51 -1.62 -2.96
CA ILE A 40 -21.82 -2.13 -1.61
C ILE A 40 -21.71 -1.00 -0.58
N ARG A 41 -20.63 -0.21 -0.61
CA ARG A 41 -20.47 0.94 0.32
C ARG A 41 -21.53 2.01 0.11
N ARG A 42 -21.94 2.28 -1.14
CA ARG A 42 -23.03 3.23 -1.43
C ARG A 42 -24.39 2.74 -0.93
N TYR A 43 -24.66 1.44 -1.07
CA TYR A 43 -25.94 0.85 -0.70
C TYR A 43 -26.07 0.57 0.80
N LYS A 44 -25.06 -0.06 1.40
CA LYS A 44 -25.06 -0.46 2.82
C LYS A 44 -24.49 0.63 3.75
N GLY A 45 -23.81 1.62 3.19
CA GLY A 45 -23.00 2.58 3.94
C GLY A 45 -21.59 2.06 4.24
N ALA A 46 -20.76 2.96 4.76
CA ALA A 46 -19.45 2.66 5.35
C ALA A 46 -19.31 3.46 6.65
N ARG A 47 -18.49 2.96 7.58
CA ARG A 47 -18.19 3.70 8.81
C ARG A 47 -17.50 5.03 8.45
N PRO A 48 -17.75 6.11 9.22
CA PRO A 48 -16.94 7.33 9.13
C PRO A 48 -15.46 7.01 9.28
N ILE A 49 -14.63 7.77 8.57
CA ILE A 49 -13.18 7.65 8.67
C ILE A 49 -12.76 8.33 9.98
N PRO A 50 -11.97 7.67 10.85
CA PRO A 50 -11.43 8.31 12.04
C PRO A 50 -10.61 9.56 11.69
N GLU A 51 -10.64 10.56 12.57
CA GLU A 51 -9.90 11.81 12.41
C GLU A 51 -8.79 11.87 13.46
N LEU A 52 -7.58 12.17 13.02
CA LEU A 52 -6.46 12.53 13.89
C LEU A 52 -6.63 13.98 14.35
N LYS A 53 -6.32 14.25 15.63
CA LYS A 53 -6.49 15.58 16.23
C LYS A 53 -5.25 16.01 16.99
N GLY A 54 -4.94 17.29 16.92
CA GLY A 54 -3.79 17.84 17.62
C GLY A 54 -2.48 17.46 16.96
N LYS A 55 -1.39 17.92 17.58
CA LYS A 55 -0.04 17.64 17.13
C LYS A 55 0.61 16.61 18.03
N THR A 56 1.41 15.75 17.43
CA THR A 56 2.17 14.71 18.13
C THR A 56 3.63 14.80 17.70
N SER A 57 4.53 14.83 18.68
CA SER A 57 5.97 14.77 18.43
C SER A 57 6.38 13.30 18.46
N ILE A 58 7.03 12.85 17.38
CA ILE A 58 7.59 11.50 17.26
C ILE A 58 9.10 11.66 17.07
N GLU A 59 9.90 10.87 17.77
CA GLU A 59 11.34 10.80 17.58
C GLU A 59 11.68 9.58 16.72
N ILE A 60 12.46 9.78 15.65
CA ILE A 60 12.83 8.68 14.74
C ILE A 60 14.12 8.00 15.23
N ASP A 61 14.01 7.19 16.29
CA ASP A 61 15.13 6.52 16.96
C ASP A 61 15.02 4.98 17.00
N GLY A 62 13.85 4.41 16.68
CA GLY A 62 13.56 2.98 16.73
C GLY A 62 13.04 2.47 18.09
N ASP A 63 12.70 3.38 19.01
CA ASP A 63 11.84 3.16 20.18
C ASP A 63 10.43 3.65 19.85
N PHE A 64 9.47 2.73 19.79
CA PHE A 64 8.13 3.03 19.32
C PHE A 64 7.14 3.41 20.43
N SER A 65 7.62 3.74 21.63
CA SER A 65 6.76 4.05 22.78
C SER A 65 5.96 5.34 22.62
N ASP A 66 6.46 6.31 21.86
CA ASP A 66 5.75 7.56 21.53
C ASP A 66 4.51 7.35 20.63
N TRP A 67 4.45 6.22 19.91
CA TRP A 67 3.29 5.82 19.11
C TRP A 67 2.12 5.26 19.92
N GLU A 68 2.30 4.98 21.22
CA GLU A 68 1.25 4.45 22.09
C GLU A 68 0.09 5.45 22.25
N GLU A 69 0.35 6.76 22.17
CA GLU A 69 -0.66 7.82 22.29
C GLU A 69 -1.45 8.06 20.99
N THR A 70 -1.08 7.43 19.88
CA THR A 70 -1.79 7.58 18.61
C THR A 70 -3.00 6.64 18.54
N ASP A 71 -4.20 7.20 18.68
CA ASP A 71 -5.47 6.46 18.73
C ASP A 71 -5.91 5.82 17.41
N VAL A 72 -5.50 6.38 16.27
CA VAL A 72 -5.96 5.92 14.95
C VAL A 72 -5.00 4.90 14.38
N GLU A 73 -5.52 3.69 14.20
CA GLU A 73 -4.81 2.57 13.57
C GLU A 73 -5.43 2.20 12.21
N TYR A 74 -4.55 2.01 11.24
CA TYR A 74 -4.87 1.54 9.90
C TYR A 74 -4.44 0.07 9.81
N ARG A 75 -5.40 -0.84 9.93
CA ARG A 75 -5.13 -2.29 10.01
C ARG A 75 -5.24 -2.96 8.66
N ASP A 76 -4.45 -4.02 8.47
CA ASP A 76 -4.54 -4.92 7.32
C ASP A 76 -4.67 -6.39 7.75
N THR A 77 -4.77 -7.30 6.78
CA THR A 77 -5.17 -8.68 7.03
C THR A 77 -3.95 -9.54 7.34
N ILE A 78 -3.86 -10.07 8.54
CA ILE A 78 -2.75 -10.96 8.93
C ILE A 78 -2.68 -12.18 7.99
N GLY A 79 -1.48 -12.44 7.45
CA GLY A 79 -1.13 -13.66 6.73
C GLY A 79 -1.35 -13.61 5.22
N ASP A 80 -1.50 -12.43 4.62
CA ASP A 80 -1.59 -12.24 3.17
C ASP A 80 -0.25 -12.26 2.42
N THR A 81 0.85 -12.51 3.12
CA THR A 81 2.17 -12.87 2.56
C THR A 81 2.33 -14.35 2.17
N PHE A 82 1.29 -15.17 2.29
CA PHE A 82 1.41 -16.62 2.10
C PHE A 82 1.94 -17.01 0.70
N HIS A 83 2.97 -17.87 0.70
CA HIS A 83 3.59 -18.38 -0.52
C HIS A 83 2.65 -19.32 -1.26
N ARG A 84 2.46 -19.07 -2.55
CA ARG A 84 1.56 -19.85 -3.42
C ARG A 84 2.37 -20.79 -4.29
N ASN A 85 1.99 -22.06 -4.31
CA ASN A 85 2.51 -23.06 -5.25
C ASN A 85 1.38 -24.01 -5.63
N HIS A 86 0.80 -23.84 -6.82
CA HIS A 86 -0.37 -24.59 -7.24
C HIS A 86 -0.31 -25.00 -8.71
N LYS A 87 -0.80 -26.21 -8.99
CA LYS A 87 -0.94 -26.70 -10.37
C LYS A 87 -2.05 -25.93 -11.09
N GLY A 88 -1.75 -25.47 -12.29
CA GLY A 88 -2.68 -24.87 -13.24
C GLY A 88 -3.17 -25.88 -14.29
N TYR A 89 -3.80 -25.37 -15.34
CA TYR A 89 -4.24 -26.17 -16.49
C TYR A 89 -3.09 -26.47 -17.45
N GLY A 90 -3.15 -27.59 -18.18
CA GLY A 90 -2.21 -27.90 -19.25
C GLY A 90 -0.76 -28.13 -18.82
N GLY A 91 -0.53 -28.50 -17.55
CA GLY A 91 0.81 -28.74 -17.00
C GLY A 91 1.52 -27.48 -16.47
N LEU A 92 0.84 -26.32 -16.48
CA LEU A 92 1.35 -25.11 -15.84
C LEU A 92 1.42 -25.28 -14.31
N VAL A 93 2.40 -24.64 -13.69
CA VAL A 93 2.51 -24.52 -12.22
C VAL A 93 2.70 -23.05 -11.90
N TYR A 94 1.83 -22.50 -11.05
CA TYR A 94 1.91 -21.13 -10.58
C TYR A 94 2.64 -21.13 -9.24
N VAL A 95 3.80 -20.47 -9.19
CA VAL A 95 4.60 -20.28 -7.98
C VAL A 95 4.76 -18.79 -7.73
N ASN A 96 4.56 -18.37 -6.48
CA ASN A 96 4.87 -17.04 -6.00
C ASN A 96 5.26 -17.13 -4.51
N ASP A 97 6.52 -16.84 -4.25
CA ASP A 97 7.20 -16.84 -2.95
C ASP A 97 7.67 -15.44 -2.55
N SER A 98 7.11 -14.39 -3.17
CA SER A 98 7.55 -13.00 -2.96
C SER A 98 7.11 -12.39 -1.63
N GLY A 99 6.14 -12.97 -0.92
CA GLY A 99 5.71 -12.48 0.40
C GLY A 99 6.85 -12.58 1.43
N ARG A 100 7.14 -11.48 2.13
CA ARG A 100 8.20 -11.43 3.15
C ARG A 100 7.82 -10.66 4.43
N ASN A 101 7.30 -9.43 4.33
CA ASN A 101 6.90 -8.61 5.48
C ASN A 101 5.38 -8.46 5.45
N ASP A 102 4.69 -9.11 6.40
CA ASP A 102 3.22 -9.11 6.56
C ASP A 102 2.81 -7.90 7.39
N ILE A 103 2.43 -6.79 6.75
CA ILE A 103 2.09 -5.52 7.37
C ILE A 103 0.71 -5.64 8.00
N VAL A 104 0.62 -5.47 9.31
CA VAL A 104 -0.63 -5.68 10.06
C VAL A 104 -1.25 -4.39 10.57
N THR A 105 -0.45 -3.36 10.80
CA THR A 105 -0.90 -2.09 11.34
C THR A 105 -0.01 -0.95 10.86
N SER A 106 -0.62 0.16 10.51
CA SER A 106 0.06 1.44 10.32
C SER A 106 -0.57 2.50 11.21
N LYS A 107 0.24 3.49 11.60
CA LYS A 107 -0.20 4.70 12.30
C LYS A 107 0.36 5.92 11.59
N VAL A 108 -0.31 7.05 11.76
CA VAL A 108 0.11 8.36 11.25
C VAL A 108 0.03 9.36 12.38
N ALA A 109 1.08 10.15 12.54
CA ALA A 109 1.14 11.27 13.47
C ALA A 109 1.51 12.55 12.72
N VAL A 110 1.00 13.70 13.15
CA VAL A 110 1.30 15.00 12.53
C VAL A 110 1.93 15.88 13.59
N GLY A 111 3.17 16.29 13.36
CA GLY A 111 3.88 17.27 14.19
C GLY A 111 3.74 18.70 13.65
N ASP A 112 4.56 19.61 14.18
CA ASP A 112 4.60 21.00 13.72
C ASP A 112 5.04 21.11 12.26
N SER A 113 6.16 20.49 11.90
CA SER A 113 6.77 20.57 10.55
C SER A 113 6.68 19.28 9.73
N SER A 114 6.39 18.16 10.37
CA SER A 114 6.55 16.82 9.77
C SER A 114 5.31 15.96 9.96
N ILE A 115 5.12 14.98 9.06
CA ILE A 115 4.20 13.86 9.20
C ILE A 115 5.05 12.62 9.45
N TYR A 116 4.66 11.83 10.42
CA TYR A 116 5.33 10.59 10.78
C TYR A 116 4.44 9.42 10.40
N PHE A 117 5.05 8.34 9.94
CA PHE A 117 4.37 7.08 9.69
C PHE A 117 5.03 5.96 10.45
N LEU A 118 4.20 5.09 11.02
CA LEU A 118 4.59 3.79 11.56
C LEU A 118 4.02 2.69 10.66
N ALA A 119 4.79 1.64 10.44
CA ALA A 119 4.33 0.36 9.94
C ALA A 119 4.80 -0.76 10.89
N GLU A 120 3.89 -1.63 11.27
CA GLU A 120 4.12 -2.82 12.07
C GLU A 120 3.80 -4.07 11.25
N THR A 121 4.68 -5.06 11.34
CA THR A 121 4.53 -6.36 10.68
C THR A 121 4.26 -7.48 11.68
N ASN A 122 3.65 -8.57 11.22
CA ASN A 122 3.31 -9.74 12.04
C ASN A 122 4.55 -10.47 12.60
N ALA A 123 5.68 -10.39 11.89
CA ALA A 123 6.96 -10.97 12.25
C ALA A 123 8.07 -9.90 12.13
N PRO A 124 9.27 -10.12 12.69
CA PRO A 124 10.40 -9.20 12.51
C PRO A 124 10.66 -8.88 11.04
N LEU A 125 10.95 -7.61 10.75
CA LEU A 125 11.22 -7.12 9.42
C LEU A 125 12.46 -7.79 8.81
N THR A 126 12.39 -8.07 7.51
CA THR A 126 13.57 -8.46 6.73
C THR A 126 14.58 -7.31 6.62
N ALA A 127 15.79 -7.60 6.12
CA ALA A 127 16.81 -6.58 5.90
C ALA A 127 16.37 -5.54 4.85
N HIS A 128 16.69 -4.27 5.11
CA HIS A 128 16.39 -3.13 4.24
C HIS A 128 17.16 -3.08 2.91
N THR A 129 18.08 -4.02 2.71
CA THR A 129 18.94 -4.09 1.52
C THR A 129 18.27 -4.70 0.30
N ASP A 130 17.15 -5.39 0.50
CA ASP A 130 16.40 -5.99 -0.59
C ASP A 130 15.60 -4.92 -1.35
N ALA A 131 15.40 -5.14 -2.65
CA ALA A 131 14.61 -4.21 -3.46
C ALA A 131 13.15 -4.10 -2.96
N ASN A 132 12.54 -2.95 -3.22
CA ASN A 132 11.14 -2.66 -2.93
C ASN A 132 10.75 -2.92 -1.44
N TRP A 133 11.68 -2.69 -0.52
CA TRP A 133 11.51 -2.90 0.92
C TRP A 133 10.68 -1.81 1.58
N MET A 134 9.56 -2.22 2.19
CA MET A 134 8.65 -1.35 2.94
C MET A 134 8.40 0.00 2.25
N LEU A 135 7.81 -0.05 1.05
CA LEU A 135 7.47 1.13 0.27
C LEU A 135 6.22 1.80 0.83
N LEU A 136 6.23 3.13 0.92
CA LEU A 136 5.05 3.94 1.24
C LEU A 136 4.74 4.85 0.06
N LEU A 137 3.57 4.64 -0.54
CA LEU A 137 2.99 5.45 -1.60
C LEU A 137 2.04 6.49 -0.98
N LEU A 138 2.15 7.74 -1.41
CA LEU A 138 1.33 8.84 -0.92
C LEU A 138 0.62 9.53 -2.08
N ASP A 139 -0.69 9.66 -1.96
CA ASP A 139 -1.56 10.49 -2.78
C ASP A 139 -1.90 11.73 -1.94
N ALA A 140 -1.14 12.81 -2.17
CA ALA A 140 -1.14 13.98 -1.30
C ALA A 140 -2.30 14.93 -1.62
N ASP A 141 -2.75 14.97 -2.89
CA ASP A 141 -3.82 15.83 -3.37
C ASP A 141 -5.19 15.13 -3.51
N LYS A 142 -5.22 13.79 -3.41
CA LYS A 142 -6.39 12.92 -3.63
C LYS A 142 -6.95 13.01 -5.04
N ASP A 143 -6.09 13.32 -6.02
CA ASP A 143 -6.45 13.36 -7.43
C ASP A 143 -5.89 12.14 -8.16
N ILE A 144 -6.78 11.23 -8.55
CA ILE A 144 -6.41 10.02 -9.31
C ILE A 144 -5.75 10.33 -10.68
N ASN A 145 -5.86 11.58 -11.16
CA ASN A 145 -5.28 12.01 -12.43
C ASN A 145 -3.83 12.53 -12.29
N THR A 146 -3.34 12.72 -11.07
CA THR A 146 -1.95 13.04 -10.76
C THR A 146 -1.20 11.78 -10.31
N GLY A 147 0.12 11.89 -10.16
CA GLY A 147 0.94 10.78 -9.69
C GLY A 147 0.95 9.51 -10.55
N TRP A 148 1.59 8.47 -10.01
CA TRP A 148 1.50 7.11 -10.52
C TRP A 148 0.21 6.48 -9.98
N HIS A 149 -0.83 6.38 -10.82
CA HIS A 149 -2.15 5.89 -10.40
C HIS A 149 -2.72 6.63 -9.17
N GLY A 150 -2.51 7.95 -9.08
CA GLY A 150 -2.91 8.80 -7.96
C GLY A 150 -1.79 9.08 -6.95
N TYR A 151 -0.73 8.27 -6.90
CA TYR A 151 0.33 8.46 -5.91
C TYR A 151 1.39 9.45 -6.39
N ASP A 152 1.43 10.63 -5.77
CA ASP A 152 2.39 11.69 -6.05
C ASP A 152 3.79 11.36 -5.54
N TYR A 153 3.89 10.66 -4.41
CA TYR A 153 5.16 10.39 -3.75
C TYR A 153 5.37 8.91 -3.42
N LEU A 154 6.64 8.52 -3.37
CA LEU A 154 7.09 7.18 -3.02
C LEU A 154 8.29 7.28 -2.06
N VAL A 155 8.13 6.69 -0.88
CA VAL A 155 9.18 6.55 0.13
C VAL A 155 9.86 5.19 -0.01
N ASN A 156 11.11 5.07 0.45
CA ASN A 156 11.85 3.81 0.49
C ASN A 156 12.20 3.17 -0.85
N ARG A 157 12.05 3.91 -1.96
CA ARG A 157 12.49 3.39 -3.26
C ARG A 157 13.98 3.05 -3.28
N THR A 158 14.77 3.89 -2.61
CA THR A 158 16.20 3.70 -2.35
C THR A 158 16.45 3.93 -0.86
N VAL A 159 16.95 2.91 -0.17
CA VAL A 159 17.42 3.00 1.21
C VAL A 159 18.94 3.18 1.17
N THR A 160 19.44 4.24 1.82
CA THR A 160 20.88 4.60 1.77
C THR A 160 21.67 3.86 2.83
N ASP A 161 21.14 3.80 4.05
CA ASP A 161 21.70 3.11 5.21
C ASP A 161 20.58 2.80 6.23
N ASP A 162 20.92 2.37 7.43
CA ASP A 162 19.95 2.00 8.48
C ASP A 162 19.21 3.19 9.13
N LYS A 163 19.48 4.42 8.69
CA LYS A 163 18.90 5.66 9.24
C LYS A 163 18.34 6.60 8.18
N LYS A 164 18.72 6.43 6.91
CA LYS A 164 18.36 7.32 5.81
C LYS A 164 17.78 6.59 4.63
N THR A 165 16.67 7.13 4.14
CA THR A 165 15.94 6.65 2.97
C THR A 165 15.59 7.83 2.06
N THR A 166 14.97 7.57 0.91
CA THR A 166 14.61 8.61 -0.06
C THR A 166 13.11 8.85 -0.12
N LEU A 167 12.74 10.12 -0.34
CA LEU A 167 11.46 10.52 -0.89
C LEU A 167 11.61 10.76 -2.39
N MET A 168 10.76 10.11 -3.17
CA MET A 168 10.64 10.29 -4.61
C MET A 168 9.32 10.98 -4.93
N LYS A 169 9.30 11.84 -5.94
CA LYS A 169 8.10 12.44 -6.52
C LYS A 169 7.90 11.90 -7.94
N TYR A 170 6.65 11.63 -8.30
CA TYR A 170 6.30 11.21 -9.64
C TYR A 170 6.33 12.39 -10.62
N ASP A 171 7.02 12.22 -11.74
CA ASP A 171 7.08 13.15 -12.86
C ASP A 171 6.76 12.41 -14.17
N LYS A 172 5.56 12.65 -14.69
CA LYS A 172 5.06 12.03 -15.93
C LYS A 172 5.86 12.43 -17.18
N GLU A 173 6.61 13.53 -17.12
CA GLU A 173 7.44 13.98 -18.25
C GLU A 173 8.71 13.13 -18.35
N GLN A 174 9.13 12.47 -17.27
CA GLN A 174 10.30 11.57 -17.21
C GLN A 174 9.91 10.13 -17.56
N LYS A 175 9.90 9.80 -18.86
CA LYS A 175 9.39 8.51 -19.35
C LYS A 175 10.18 7.27 -18.88
N GLU A 176 11.50 7.36 -18.79
CA GLU A 176 12.36 6.21 -18.44
C GLU A 176 12.47 6.02 -16.93
N ASN A 177 12.47 7.12 -16.18
CA ASN A 177 12.52 7.10 -14.73
C ASN A 177 11.53 8.13 -14.18
N PRO A 178 10.25 7.81 -14.05
CA PRO A 178 9.25 8.79 -13.62
C PRO A 178 9.36 9.14 -12.13
N TRP A 179 10.02 8.30 -11.33
CA TRP A 179 10.25 8.58 -9.92
C TRP A 179 11.55 9.37 -9.74
N GLN A 180 11.42 10.64 -9.38
CA GLN A 180 12.53 11.57 -9.21
C GLN A 180 12.78 11.81 -7.72
N LYS A 181 14.04 11.65 -7.26
CA LYS A 181 14.39 11.92 -5.87
C LYS A 181 14.20 13.40 -5.55
N VAL A 182 13.49 13.69 -4.45
CA VAL A 182 13.24 15.06 -3.99
C VAL A 182 13.80 15.34 -2.59
N ALA A 183 13.99 14.31 -1.76
CA ALA A 183 14.61 14.47 -0.44
C ALA A 183 15.22 13.17 0.10
N ASP A 184 16.09 13.32 1.10
CA ASP A 184 16.48 12.26 2.03
C ASP A 184 15.64 12.37 3.30
N LEU A 185 15.11 11.24 3.77
CA LEU A 185 14.25 11.14 4.94
C LEU A 185 14.97 10.38 6.05
N THR A 186 14.67 10.72 7.30
CA THR A 186 15.07 9.93 8.47
C THR A 186 14.06 8.80 8.67
N TYR A 187 14.55 7.59 8.87
CA TYR A 187 13.73 6.44 9.23
C TYR A 187 14.49 5.55 10.21
N ARG A 188 13.77 4.76 10.99
CA ARG A 188 14.34 3.70 11.84
C ARG A 188 13.45 2.47 11.78
N TYR A 189 14.06 1.32 12.00
CA TYR A 189 13.32 0.08 12.19
C TYR A 189 14.01 -0.79 13.24
N ASN A 190 13.20 -1.50 14.02
CA ASN A 190 13.66 -2.41 15.05
C ASN A 190 12.59 -3.49 15.26
N GLY A 191 13.01 -4.75 15.32
CA GLY A 191 12.08 -5.87 15.38
C GLY A 191 11.12 -5.88 14.20
N ASN A 192 9.82 -5.75 14.48
CA ASN A 192 8.72 -5.80 13.51
C ASN A 192 8.13 -4.41 13.20
N GLN A 193 8.78 -3.33 13.61
CA GLN A 193 8.26 -1.98 13.44
C GLN A 193 9.26 -1.10 12.69
N MET A 194 8.71 -0.21 11.86
CA MET A 194 9.44 0.81 11.12
C MET A 194 8.72 2.15 11.23
N GLU A 195 9.48 3.22 11.40
CA GLU A 195 9.00 4.59 11.42
C GLU A 195 9.76 5.48 10.44
N VAL A 196 9.08 6.49 9.91
CA VAL A 196 9.66 7.46 8.96
C VAL A 196 9.08 8.85 9.17
N GLU A 197 9.94 9.87 9.10
CA GLU A 197 9.57 11.28 9.13
C GLU A 197 9.56 11.87 7.73
N ILE A 198 8.50 12.62 7.40
CA ILE A 198 8.35 13.33 6.13
C ILE A 198 8.01 14.80 6.38
N PRO A 199 8.82 15.76 5.89
CA PRO A 199 8.50 17.19 5.97
C PRO A 199 7.19 17.54 5.24
N ARG A 200 6.30 18.27 5.93
CA ARG A 200 4.98 18.67 5.41
C ARG A 200 5.05 19.61 4.21
N ASP A 201 6.11 20.41 4.14
CA ASP A 201 6.33 21.41 3.10
C ASP A 201 6.56 20.75 1.74
N ILE A 202 7.31 19.64 1.72
CA ILE A 202 7.56 18.85 0.51
C ILE A 202 6.25 18.22 0.00
N LEU A 203 5.38 17.76 0.90
CA LEU A 203 4.09 17.16 0.55
C LEU A 203 3.01 18.20 0.21
N ALA A 204 3.28 19.50 0.37
CA ALA A 204 2.29 20.58 0.27
C ALA A 204 1.09 20.44 1.23
N LEU A 205 1.26 19.71 2.34
CA LEU A 205 0.23 19.49 3.38
C LEU A 205 0.33 20.54 4.50
N GLN A 206 0.09 21.79 4.11
CA GLN A 206 0.17 22.97 4.99
C GLN A 206 -1.19 23.37 5.56
N GLY A 207 -1.18 24.11 6.68
CA GLY A 207 -2.38 24.60 7.36
C GLY A 207 -2.74 23.82 8.63
N THR A 208 -3.92 24.12 9.18
CA THR A 208 -4.42 23.56 10.45
C THR A 208 -5.34 22.36 10.25
N SER A 209 -5.58 21.93 9.00
CA SER A 209 -6.34 20.73 8.67
C SER A 209 -6.04 20.28 7.24
N PHE A 210 -5.92 18.98 7.00
CA PHE A 210 -5.75 18.40 5.67
C PHE A 210 -6.15 16.92 5.66
N SER A 211 -6.20 16.34 4.46
CA SER A 211 -6.37 14.89 4.30
C SER A 211 -5.65 14.42 3.06
N PHE A 212 -5.11 13.21 3.12
CA PHE A 212 -4.35 12.56 2.05
C PHE A 212 -4.60 11.06 2.11
N ASP A 213 -4.32 10.37 1.01
CA ASP A 213 -4.42 8.93 0.91
C ASP A 213 -3.02 8.29 0.90
N PHE A 214 -2.90 7.09 1.45
CA PHE A 214 -1.62 6.38 1.48
C PHE A 214 -1.80 4.87 1.41
N HIS A 215 -0.71 4.21 1.01
CA HIS A 215 -0.66 2.78 0.81
C HIS A 215 0.75 2.25 1.08
N TRP A 216 0.87 1.29 1.98
CA TRP A 216 2.11 0.55 2.20
C TRP A 216 2.16 -0.68 1.31
N CYS A 217 3.32 -1.00 0.77
CA CYS A 217 3.53 -2.29 0.13
C CYS A 217 4.96 -2.76 0.36
N ASP A 218 5.14 -4.07 0.34
CA ASP A 218 6.43 -4.68 0.51
C ASP A 218 6.65 -5.71 -0.59
N ASN A 219 7.78 -5.61 -1.28
CA ASN A 219 8.15 -6.51 -2.39
C ASN A 219 7.15 -6.63 -3.55
N PRO A 220 6.49 -5.56 -4.04
CA PRO A 220 5.88 -5.62 -5.37
C PRO A 220 6.95 -6.02 -6.40
N ALA A 221 6.57 -6.76 -7.45
CA ALA A 221 7.51 -7.18 -8.49
C ALA A 221 8.08 -5.96 -9.23
N ASP A 222 7.21 -5.01 -9.55
CA ASP A 222 7.54 -3.71 -10.13
C ASP A 222 6.47 -2.68 -9.75
N LEU A 223 6.67 -1.43 -10.17
CA LEU A 223 5.71 -0.33 -10.09
C LEU A 223 5.35 0.15 -11.51
N VAL A 224 5.16 -0.78 -12.45
CA VAL A 224 4.66 -0.44 -13.80
C VAL A 224 3.16 -0.20 -13.73
N ASP A 225 2.44 -1.10 -13.08
CA ASP A 225 0.99 -1.02 -12.90
C ASP A 225 0.57 -1.59 -11.51
N PRO A 226 -0.61 -1.23 -10.98
CA PRO A 226 -1.00 -1.56 -9.62
C PRO A 226 -1.33 -3.05 -9.42
N ILE A 227 -1.32 -3.90 -10.45
CA ILE A 227 -1.55 -5.34 -10.30
C ILE A 227 -0.47 -5.99 -9.44
N SER A 228 0.73 -5.42 -9.43
CA SER A 228 1.84 -5.86 -8.59
C SER A 228 1.46 -5.85 -7.11
N LEU A 229 0.70 -4.83 -6.67
CA LEU A 229 0.12 -4.70 -5.31
C LEU A 229 -0.99 -5.74 -5.01
N CYS A 230 -1.40 -6.53 -6.00
CA CYS A 230 -2.40 -7.59 -5.82
C CYS A 230 -1.79 -8.99 -5.85
N VAL A 231 -0.59 -9.12 -6.41
CA VAL A 231 -0.03 -10.43 -6.80
C VAL A 231 1.29 -10.68 -6.11
N ASN A 232 2.08 -9.68 -5.75
CA ASN A 232 3.42 -9.86 -5.24
C ASN A 232 3.59 -9.23 -3.87
N GLY A 233 4.42 -9.86 -3.05
CA GLY A 233 4.78 -9.36 -1.75
C GLY A 233 3.57 -9.21 -0.83
N ASP A 234 3.51 -8.06 -0.17
CA ASP A 234 2.41 -7.61 0.67
C ASP A 234 1.91 -6.22 0.25
N SER A 235 0.67 -5.87 0.59
CA SER A 235 0.06 -4.58 0.28
C SER A 235 -1.01 -4.22 1.30
N ALA A 236 -0.79 -3.14 2.05
CA ALA A 236 -1.62 -2.66 3.13
C ALA A 236 -2.14 -1.23 2.83
N PRO A 237 -3.45 -1.06 2.54
CA PRO A 237 -4.48 -2.09 2.55
C PRO A 237 -4.48 -2.91 1.26
N ASN A 238 -4.96 -4.15 1.35
CA ASN A 238 -5.04 -5.09 0.24
C ASN A 238 -5.38 -4.49 -1.15
N ARG A 239 -4.62 -4.88 -2.19
CA ARG A 239 -4.81 -4.48 -3.61
C ARG A 239 -4.52 -3.00 -3.85
N ARG A 240 -5.45 -2.27 -4.48
CA ARG A 240 -5.36 -0.82 -4.74
C ARG A 240 -6.35 -0.02 -3.88
N PHE A 241 -6.75 -0.57 -2.73
CA PHE A 241 -7.42 0.25 -1.72
C PHE A 241 -6.41 1.23 -1.13
N ASN A 242 -6.93 2.31 -0.53
CA ASN A 242 -6.13 3.29 0.19
C ASN A 242 -6.63 3.44 1.62
N TYR A 243 -5.69 3.68 2.52
CA TYR A 243 -6.00 4.34 3.77
C TYR A 243 -6.16 5.84 3.50
N ARG A 244 -7.04 6.47 4.26
CA ARG A 244 -7.23 7.92 4.23
C ARG A 244 -6.93 8.48 5.60
N CYS A 245 -5.93 9.36 5.64
CA CYS A 245 -5.65 10.18 6.81
C CYS A 245 -6.48 11.47 6.73
N ILE A 246 -7.21 11.77 7.80
CA ILE A 246 -7.89 13.06 7.99
C ILE A 246 -7.34 13.65 9.28
N TRP A 247 -6.79 14.86 9.21
CA TRP A 247 -6.16 15.51 10.35
C TRP A 247 -6.63 16.95 10.52
N SER A 248 -6.73 17.38 11.78
CA SER A 248 -6.93 18.77 12.19
C SER A 248 -6.16 19.08 13.49
N GLU A 249 -5.64 20.30 13.61
CA GLU A 249 -4.96 20.78 14.82
C GLU A 249 -5.90 20.92 16.02
#